data_AF-A0A0Q6S6M3-F1
#
_entry.id   AF-A0A0Q6S6M3-F1
#
_cell.length_a   1.000
_cell.length_b   1.000
_cell.length_c   1.000
_cell.angle_alpha   90.00
_cell.angle_beta   90.00
_cell.angle_gamma   90.00
#
_symmetry.space_group_name_H-M   'P 1'
#
loop_
_entity.id
_entity.type
_entity.pdbx_description
1 polymer ?
#
loop_
_entity_poly.entity_id
_entity_poly.type
_entity_poly.pdbx_seq_one_letter_code
_entity_poly.pdbx_strand_id
1 'polypeptide(L)'
;MTSDLDFDPELFGLWPKAPVYGGVVAQDVDAELEDIARRVILETKAETVSPLDELQDMLNGMTRELREQMQQFQRLRLLADGRAEAVGEEIDRKLIQADAKASIEAMSVIVRTLEKIDSLQRTIAHDRQMMAERDFDEAGFQKLQFEFEARIESRAQDIAREREQQRARETATGCVEAERSLAERAIGDARSSGPS
;
A
#
# COMPACT_ATOMS: atom_id res chain seq x y z
N MET A 1 -49.09 -2.60 -6.13
CA MET A 1 -48.22 -3.04 -5.02
C MET A 1 -46.80 -2.80 -5.50
N THR A 2 -46.19 -1.72 -5.02
CA THR A 2 -44.86 -1.25 -5.40
C THR A 2 -43.83 -2.32 -5.07
N SER A 3 -43.18 -2.86 -6.10
CA SER A 3 -42.06 -3.79 -6.02
C SER A 3 -40.82 -3.09 -5.46
N ASP A 4 -40.82 -2.91 -4.14
CA ASP A 4 -39.83 -2.17 -3.36
C ASP A 4 -38.63 -3.05 -2.95
N LEU A 5 -38.11 -3.82 -3.91
CA LEU A 5 -36.91 -4.63 -3.74
C LEU A 5 -36.01 -4.45 -4.96
N ASP A 6 -35.70 -3.20 -5.27
CA ASP A 6 -34.59 -2.86 -6.18
C ASP A 6 -33.29 -3.00 -5.38
N PHE A 7 -32.98 -4.24 -4.98
CA PHE A 7 -31.75 -4.57 -4.28
C PHE A 7 -30.66 -4.79 -5.32
N ASP A 8 -29.67 -3.91 -5.32
CA ASP A 8 -28.49 -4.03 -6.18
C ASP A 8 -27.44 -4.93 -5.52
N PRO A 9 -27.21 -6.16 -6.04
CA PRO A 9 -26.18 -7.05 -5.52
C PRO A 9 -24.77 -6.50 -5.73
N GLU A 10 -24.58 -5.52 -6.62
CA GLU A 10 -23.28 -4.89 -6.86
C GLU A 10 -22.80 -4.04 -5.68
N LEU A 11 -23.69 -3.66 -4.77
CA LEU A 11 -23.35 -2.97 -3.53
C LEU A 11 -22.43 -3.80 -2.61
N PHE A 12 -22.47 -5.13 -2.75
CA PHE A 12 -21.58 -6.04 -2.01
C PHE A 12 -20.28 -6.25 -2.80
N GLY A 13 -19.32 -5.36 -2.53
CA GLY A 13 -17.99 -5.36 -3.12
C GLY A 13 -17.06 -6.42 -2.54
N LEU A 14 -15.97 -6.69 -3.27
CA LEU A 14 -14.87 -7.50 -2.76
C LEU A 14 -13.98 -6.65 -1.87
N TRP A 15 -13.60 -7.19 -0.73
CA TRP A 15 -12.73 -6.50 0.20
C TRP A 15 -11.26 -6.71 -0.20
N PRO A 16 -10.45 -5.64 -0.37
CA PRO A 16 -9.04 -5.77 -0.71
C PRO A 16 -8.23 -6.31 0.48
N LYS A 17 -7.18 -7.10 0.19
CA LYS A 17 -6.27 -7.64 1.22
C LYS A 17 -5.29 -6.60 1.75
N ALA A 18 -4.76 -5.78 0.85
CA ALA A 18 -3.87 -4.68 1.18
C ALA A 18 -4.66 -3.36 1.14
N PRO A 19 -4.39 -2.41 2.05
CA PRO A 19 -4.98 -1.10 1.97
C PRO A 19 -4.55 -0.43 0.66
N VAL A 20 -5.52 -0.15 -0.20
CA VAL A 20 -5.32 0.67 -1.39
C VAL A 20 -5.33 2.13 -0.94
N TYR A 21 -4.28 2.57 -0.24
CA TYR A 21 -4.03 4.00 -0.06
C TYR A 21 -3.63 4.56 -1.43
N GLY A 22 -4.64 4.96 -2.21
CA GLY A 22 -4.51 5.42 -3.59
C GLY A 22 -5.15 6.79 -3.78
N GLY A 23 -4.81 7.75 -2.92
CA GLY A 23 -5.06 9.16 -3.21
C GLY A 23 -4.01 9.66 -4.19
N VAL A 24 -4.30 9.59 -5.50
CA VAL A 24 -3.61 10.33 -6.57
C VAL A 24 -2.08 10.25 -6.53
N VAL A 25 -1.52 9.07 -6.79
CA VAL A 25 -0.26 9.00 -7.53
C VAL A 25 -0.50 7.99 -8.62
N ALA A 26 -0.83 8.49 -9.82
CA ALA A 26 -0.62 7.72 -11.03
C ALA A 26 0.82 7.23 -10.97
N GLN A 27 0.98 5.91 -10.95
CA GLN A 27 2.25 5.22 -10.89
C GLN A 27 3.09 5.58 -12.12
N ASP A 28 3.85 6.68 -12.04
CA ASP A 28 5.20 6.68 -12.61
C ASP A 28 6.04 5.86 -11.62
N VAL A 29 5.97 4.54 -11.77
CA VAL A 29 6.94 3.65 -11.11
C VAL A 29 8.28 4.04 -11.69
N ASP A 30 9.08 4.78 -10.92
CA ASP A 30 10.42 5.17 -11.32
C ASP A 30 11.21 3.89 -11.62
N ALA A 31 11.50 3.67 -12.90
CA ALA A 31 12.12 2.43 -13.38
C ALA A 31 13.49 2.20 -12.75
N GLU A 32 14.18 3.27 -12.34
CA GLU A 32 15.43 3.18 -11.58
C GLU A 32 15.18 2.66 -10.17
N LEU A 33 14.12 3.11 -9.51
CA LEU A 33 13.74 2.65 -8.17
C LEU A 33 13.29 1.18 -8.20
N GLU A 34 12.62 0.76 -9.27
CA GLU A 34 12.21 -0.64 -9.47
C GLU A 34 13.43 -1.56 -9.72
N ASP A 35 14.41 -1.13 -10.52
CA ASP A 35 15.67 -1.89 -10.72
C ASP A 35 16.49 -2.00 -9.43
N ILE A 36 16.53 -0.93 -8.63
CA ILE A 36 17.18 -0.94 -7.31
C ILE A 36 16.44 -1.89 -6.35
N ALA A 37 15.11 -1.83 -6.30
CA ALA A 37 14.31 -2.71 -5.45
C ALA A 37 14.47 -4.19 -5.84
N ARG A 38 14.53 -4.52 -7.14
CA ARG A 38 14.79 -5.89 -7.63
C ARG A 38 16.18 -6.41 -7.29
N ARG A 39 17.17 -5.52 -7.11
CA ARG A 39 18.54 -5.88 -6.71
C ARG A 39 18.70 -6.09 -5.21
N VAL A 40 17.80 -5.52 -4.40
CA VAL A 40 17.78 -5.73 -2.95
C VAL A 40 16.86 -6.91 -2.65
N ILE A 41 17.43 -8.10 -2.44
CA ILE A 41 16.68 -9.23 -1.89
C ILE A 41 16.39 -8.91 -0.42
N LEU A 42 15.27 -8.26 -0.16
CA LEU A 42 14.71 -8.17 1.18
C LEU A 42 14.12 -9.54 1.48
N GLU A 43 14.76 -10.31 2.38
CA GLU A 43 14.07 -11.42 3.04
C GLU A 43 12.96 -10.82 3.91
N THR A 44 11.78 -10.64 3.33
CA THR A 44 10.58 -10.35 4.08
C THR A 44 10.25 -11.60 4.88
N LYS A 45 10.54 -11.59 6.18
CA LYS A 45 10.25 -12.71 7.11
C LYS A 45 8.75 -13.04 7.25
N ALA A 46 7.88 -12.38 6.51
CA ALA A 46 6.45 -12.58 6.53
C ALA A 46 5.97 -13.13 5.18
N GLU A 47 6.07 -14.44 5.00
CA GLU A 47 5.29 -15.12 3.96
C GLU A 47 4.73 -16.45 4.49
N THR A 48 4.20 -16.41 5.71
CA THR A 48 3.08 -17.28 6.06
C THR A 48 1.83 -16.49 5.71
N VAL A 49 1.06 -16.97 4.73
CA VAL A 49 -0.29 -16.46 4.43
C VAL A 49 -1.00 -16.32 5.78
N SER A 50 -1.42 -15.11 6.13
CA SER A 50 -2.10 -14.92 7.40
C SER A 50 -3.39 -15.74 7.36
N PRO A 51 -3.75 -16.50 8.41
CA PRO A 51 -5.04 -17.19 8.48
C PRO A 51 -6.23 -16.26 8.19
N LEU A 52 -6.05 -14.97 8.46
CA LEU A 52 -7.01 -13.92 8.19
C LEU A 52 -7.16 -13.61 6.69
N ASP A 53 -6.09 -13.78 5.90
CA ASP A 53 -6.10 -13.60 4.44
C ASP A 53 -6.82 -14.75 3.74
N GLU A 54 -6.62 -15.99 4.21
CA GLU A 54 -7.35 -17.16 3.72
C GLU A 54 -8.85 -17.05 4.02
N LEU A 55 -9.20 -16.61 5.24
CA LEU A 55 -10.58 -16.35 5.62
C LEU A 55 -11.21 -15.25 4.75
N GLN A 56 -10.49 -14.17 4.47
CA GLN A 56 -10.99 -13.11 3.61
C GLN A 56 -11.21 -13.57 2.16
N ASP A 57 -10.33 -14.43 1.62
CA ASP A 57 -10.51 -15.04 0.31
C ASP A 57 -11.76 -15.90 0.24
N MET A 58 -11.98 -16.73 1.26
CA MET A 58 -13.18 -17.56 1.37
C MET A 58 -14.44 -16.69 1.39
N LEU A 59 -14.46 -15.63 2.20
CA LEU A 59 -15.60 -14.71 2.29
C LEU A 59 -15.84 -13.98 0.97
N ASN A 60 -14.78 -13.53 0.29
CA ASN A 60 -14.86 -12.92 -1.04
C ASN A 60 -15.42 -13.89 -2.09
N GLY A 61 -15.01 -15.17 -2.03
CA GLY A 61 -15.56 -16.24 -2.87
C GLY A 61 -17.05 -16.42 -2.64
N MET A 62 -17.47 -16.55 -1.37
CA MET A 62 -18.87 -16.67 -0.99
C MET A 62 -19.70 -15.46 -1.43
N THR A 63 -19.18 -14.24 -1.29
CA THR A 63 -19.86 -13.03 -1.77
C THR A 63 -20.10 -13.07 -3.27
N ARG A 64 -19.12 -13.52 -4.06
CA ARG A 64 -19.28 -13.67 -5.51
C ARG A 64 -20.36 -14.70 -5.85
N GLU A 65 -20.30 -15.88 -5.24
CA GLU A 65 -21.25 -16.96 -5.50
C GLU A 65 -22.68 -16.56 -5.11
N LEU A 66 -22.87 -15.91 -3.96
CA LEU A 66 -24.18 -15.44 -3.51
C LEU A 66 -24.75 -14.33 -4.41
N ARG A 67 -23.89 -13.43 -4.93
CA ARG A 67 -24.30 -12.43 -5.93
C ARG A 67 -24.76 -13.09 -7.22
N GLU A 68 -24.02 -14.09 -7.70
CA GLU A 68 -24.41 -14.84 -8.91
C GLU A 68 -25.74 -15.59 -8.72
N GLN A 69 -25.94 -16.22 -7.55
CA GLN A 69 -27.21 -16.86 -7.20
C GLN A 69 -28.36 -15.84 -7.14
N MET A 70 -28.15 -14.67 -6.53
CA MET A 70 -29.15 -13.60 -6.49
C MET A 70 -29.57 -13.16 -7.90
N GLN A 71 -28.60 -12.94 -8.80
CA GLN A 71 -28.87 -12.58 -10.19
C GLN A 71 -29.61 -13.70 -10.95
N GLN A 72 -29.36 -14.97 -10.63
CA GLN A 72 -30.12 -16.09 -11.19
C GLN A 72 -31.57 -16.07 -10.71
N PHE A 73 -31.82 -15.89 -9.40
CA PHE A 73 -33.17 -15.80 -8.86
C PHE A 73 -33.95 -14.60 -9.41
N GLN A 74 -33.29 -13.44 -9.58
CA GLN A 74 -33.90 -12.26 -10.20
C GLN A 74 -34.32 -12.54 -11.64
N ARG A 75 -33.48 -13.21 -12.44
CA ARG A 75 -33.83 -13.62 -13.81
C ARG A 75 -34.98 -14.62 -13.85
N LEU A 76 -34.97 -15.64 -12.99
CA LEU A 76 -36.04 -16.63 -12.90
C LEU A 76 -37.37 -15.97 -12.56
N ARG A 77 -37.37 -14.99 -11.66
CA ARG A 77 -38.56 -14.23 -11.30
C ARG A 77 -39.12 -13.43 -12.48
N LEU A 78 -38.29 -12.73 -13.24
CA LEU A 78 -38.75 -12.01 -14.45
C LEU A 78 -39.39 -12.96 -15.48
N LEU A 79 -38.82 -14.15 -15.65
CA LEU A 79 -39.39 -15.17 -16.55
C LEU A 79 -40.69 -15.76 -16.01
N ALA A 80 -40.81 -15.96 -14.69
CA ALA A 80 -42.02 -16.46 -14.04
C ALA A 80 -43.15 -15.42 -14.11
N ASP A 81 -42.85 -14.15 -13.86
CA ASP A 81 -43.81 -13.04 -13.97
C ASP A 81 -44.37 -12.93 -15.40
N GLY A 82 -43.50 -13.01 -16.42
CA GLY A 82 -43.94 -13.02 -17.83
C GLY A 82 -44.76 -14.25 -18.24
N ARG A 83 -44.56 -15.40 -17.58
CA ARG A 83 -45.39 -16.61 -17.79
C ARG A 83 -46.72 -16.52 -17.05
N ALA A 84 -46.75 -15.94 -15.86
CA ALA A 84 -47.98 -15.74 -15.08
C ALA A 84 -48.99 -14.86 -15.83
N GLU A 85 -48.52 -13.85 -16.55
CA GLU A 85 -49.36 -12.98 -17.39
C GLU A 85 -49.96 -13.70 -18.60
N ALA A 86 -49.30 -14.75 -19.11
CA ALA A 86 -49.72 -15.51 -20.28
C ALA A 86 -50.67 -16.68 -19.99
N VAL A 87 -50.80 -17.12 -18.72
CA VAL A 87 -51.50 -18.36 -18.35
C VAL A 87 -52.92 -18.13 -17.81
N GLY A 88 -53.89 -18.84 -18.40
CA GLY A 88 -55.32 -18.72 -18.12
C GLY A 88 -55.91 -19.70 -17.09
N GLU A 89 -55.20 -20.77 -16.69
CA GLU A 89 -55.71 -21.81 -15.80
C GLU A 89 -55.34 -21.58 -14.31
N GLU A 90 -56.28 -21.87 -13.40
CA GLU A 90 -56.16 -21.58 -11.97
C GLU A 90 -55.10 -22.43 -11.25
N ILE A 91 -54.85 -23.65 -11.72
CA ILE A 91 -53.88 -24.58 -11.12
C ILE A 91 -52.44 -24.11 -11.39
N ASP A 92 -52.14 -23.68 -12.62
CA ASP A 92 -50.83 -23.16 -12.98
C ASP A 92 -50.48 -21.87 -12.25
N ARG A 93 -51.48 -21.01 -12.00
CA ARG A 93 -51.29 -19.78 -11.20
C ARG A 93 -50.84 -20.07 -9.77
N LYS A 94 -51.40 -21.10 -9.12
CA LYS A 94 -51.02 -21.48 -7.75
C LYS A 94 -49.59 -22.02 -7.70
N LEU A 95 -49.18 -22.79 -8.71
CA LEU A 95 -47.82 -23.31 -8.81
C LEU A 95 -46.81 -22.17 -9.00
N ILE A 96 -47.09 -21.24 -9.92
CA ILE A 96 -46.23 -20.08 -10.17
C ILE A 96 -46.13 -19.17 -8.94
N GLN A 97 -47.24 -18.97 -8.21
CA GLN A 97 -47.24 -18.17 -6.99
C GLN A 97 -46.42 -18.82 -5.86
N ALA A 98 -46.47 -20.15 -5.72
CA ALA A 98 -45.68 -20.88 -4.74
C ALA A 98 -44.17 -20.78 -5.04
N ASP A 99 -43.79 -20.91 -6.31
CA ASP A 99 -42.41 -20.77 -6.77
C ASP A 99 -41.88 -19.33 -6.58
N ALA A 100 -42.70 -18.33 -6.90
CA ALA A 100 -42.37 -16.93 -6.65
C ALA A 100 -42.15 -16.66 -5.15
N LYS A 101 -42.97 -17.24 -4.27
CA LYS A 101 -42.82 -17.11 -2.82
C LYS A 101 -41.52 -17.77 -2.33
N ALA A 102 -41.24 -18.99 -2.78
CA ALA A 102 -40.00 -19.70 -2.43
C ALA A 102 -38.76 -18.91 -2.89
N SER A 103 -38.82 -18.30 -4.08
CA SER A 103 -37.76 -17.44 -4.61
C SER A 103 -37.55 -16.19 -3.75
N ILE A 104 -38.62 -15.54 -3.27
CA ILE A 104 -38.52 -14.38 -2.36
C ILE A 104 -37.87 -14.78 -1.02
N GLU A 105 -38.25 -15.94 -0.47
CA GLU A 105 -37.65 -16.45 0.76
C GLU A 105 -36.16 -16.75 0.58
N ALA A 106 -35.78 -17.38 -0.54
CA ALA A 106 -34.39 -17.64 -0.89
C ALA A 106 -33.57 -16.35 -1.05
N MET A 107 -34.10 -15.35 -1.78
CA MET A 107 -33.46 -14.03 -1.91
C MET A 107 -33.25 -13.38 -0.54
N SER A 108 -34.24 -13.42 0.35
CA SER A 108 -34.12 -12.86 1.71
C SER A 108 -33.01 -13.50 2.53
N VAL A 109 -32.85 -14.82 2.42
CA VAL A 109 -31.74 -15.55 3.07
C VAL A 109 -30.39 -15.14 2.47
N ILE A 110 -30.30 -14.99 1.14
CA ILE A 110 -29.07 -14.56 0.47
C ILE A 110 -28.69 -13.14 0.91
N VAL A 111 -29.62 -12.19 0.95
CA VAL A 111 -29.33 -10.81 1.42
C VAL A 111 -28.79 -10.83 2.85
N ARG A 112 -29.45 -11.55 3.77
CA ARG A 112 -29.01 -11.65 5.16
C ARG A 112 -27.61 -12.26 5.29
N THR A 113 -27.29 -13.25 4.47
CA THR A 113 -25.96 -13.86 4.48
C THR A 113 -24.89 -12.92 3.93
N LEU A 114 -25.18 -12.16 2.87
CA LEU A 114 -24.31 -11.11 2.34
C LEU A 114 -24.04 -10.01 3.38
N GLU A 115 -25.07 -9.54 4.09
CA GLU A 115 -24.91 -8.58 5.20
C GLU A 115 -24.01 -9.13 6.31
N LYS A 116 -24.14 -10.43 6.62
CA LYS A 116 -23.31 -11.06 7.65
C LYS A 116 -21.85 -11.20 7.21
N ILE A 117 -21.62 -11.58 5.95
CA ILE A 117 -20.27 -11.65 5.37
C ILE A 117 -19.63 -10.27 5.38
N ASP A 118 -20.35 -9.23 4.96
CA ASP A 118 -19.83 -7.86 4.97
C ASP A 118 -19.48 -7.39 6.39
N SER A 119 -20.33 -7.68 7.39
CA SER A 119 -20.00 -7.40 8.80
C SER A 119 -18.73 -8.13 9.25
N LEU A 120 -18.52 -9.38 8.85
CA LEU A 120 -17.29 -10.13 9.17
C LEU A 120 -16.07 -9.52 8.48
N GLN A 121 -16.20 -9.11 7.22
CA GLN A 121 -15.12 -8.48 6.47
C GLN A 121 -14.70 -7.14 7.08
N ARG A 122 -15.66 -6.34 7.58
CA ARG A 122 -15.35 -5.12 8.37
C ARG A 122 -14.57 -5.43 9.65
N THR A 123 -14.98 -6.46 10.40
CA THR A 123 -14.27 -6.88 11.61
C THR A 123 -12.85 -7.32 11.30
N ILE A 124 -12.66 -8.14 10.25
CA ILE A 124 -11.34 -8.57 9.79
C ILE A 124 -10.44 -7.37 9.45
N ALA A 125 -10.97 -6.39 8.72
CA ALA A 125 -10.22 -5.18 8.38
C ALA A 125 -9.82 -4.38 9.63
N HIS A 126 -10.72 -4.25 10.61
CA HIS A 126 -10.42 -3.61 11.88
C HIS A 126 -9.37 -4.37 12.69
N ASP A 127 -9.48 -5.69 12.78
CA ASP A 127 -8.53 -6.54 13.50
C ASP A 127 -7.12 -6.41 12.90
N ARG A 128 -6.99 -6.33 11.57
CA ARG A 128 -5.70 -6.04 10.93
C ARG A 128 -5.12 -4.70 11.36
N GLN A 129 -5.93 -3.66 11.41
CA GLN A 129 -5.48 -2.34 11.87
C GLN A 129 -4.99 -2.41 13.32
N MET A 130 -5.74 -3.07 14.20
CA MET A 130 -5.35 -3.25 15.59
C MET A 130 -4.07 -4.09 15.76
N MET A 131 -3.85 -5.10 14.92
CA MET A 131 -2.61 -5.88 14.93
C MET A 131 -1.44 -5.05 14.43
N ALA A 132 -1.60 -4.28 13.36
CA ALA A 132 -0.56 -3.37 12.89
C ALA A 132 -0.18 -2.29 13.92
N GLU A 133 -1.17 -1.77 14.66
CA GLU A 133 -0.93 -0.83 15.77
C GLU A 133 -0.21 -1.48 16.97
N ARG A 134 -0.45 -2.77 17.24
CA ARG A 134 0.21 -3.52 18.32
C ARG A 134 1.62 -3.98 17.95
N ASP A 135 1.83 -4.34 16.69
CA ASP A 135 3.12 -4.76 16.14
C ASP A 135 4.05 -3.57 15.89
N PHE A 136 3.55 -2.34 15.98
CA PHE A 136 4.35 -1.13 15.94
C PHE A 136 5.23 -1.02 17.20
N ASP A 137 6.46 -1.53 17.09
CA ASP A 137 7.49 -1.42 18.13
C ASP A 137 8.07 0.00 18.16
N GLU A 138 7.38 0.90 18.88
CA GLU A 138 7.82 2.27 19.15
C GLU A 138 9.25 2.31 19.71
N ALA A 139 9.62 1.37 20.58
CA ALA A 139 10.96 1.31 21.17
C ALA A 139 12.01 0.91 20.13
N GLY A 140 11.70 -0.04 19.26
CA GLY A 140 12.53 -0.42 18.11
C GLY A 140 12.69 0.71 17.11
N PHE A 141 11.62 1.47 16.83
CA PHE A 141 11.65 2.64 15.97
C PHE A 141 12.55 3.74 16.53
N GLN A 142 12.38 4.11 17.81
CA GLN A 142 13.23 5.10 18.48
C GLN A 142 14.71 4.67 18.50
N LYS A 143 14.97 3.39 18.73
CA LYS A 143 16.34 2.85 18.68
C LYS A 143 16.95 2.99 17.28
N LEU A 144 16.20 2.65 16.23
CA LEU A 144 16.65 2.80 14.85
C LEU A 144 16.94 4.26 14.51
N GLN A 145 16.06 5.18 14.92
CA GLN A 145 16.25 6.62 14.75
C GLN A 145 17.55 7.09 15.39
N PHE A 146 17.81 6.68 16.64
CA PHE A 146 19.04 7.01 17.34
C PHE A 146 20.28 6.46 16.62
N GLU A 147 20.23 5.22 16.11
CA GLU A 147 21.34 4.63 15.35
C GLU A 147 21.61 5.41 14.05
N PHE A 148 20.57 5.86 13.35
CA PHE A 148 20.73 6.72 12.17
C PHE A 148 21.33 8.08 12.51
N GLU A 149 20.83 8.75 13.56
CA GLU A 149 21.36 10.04 14.01
C GLU A 149 22.84 9.92 14.40
N ALA A 150 23.20 8.90 15.18
CA ALA A 150 24.59 8.64 15.56
C ALA A 150 25.49 8.40 14.34
N ARG A 151 25.00 7.66 13.34
CA ARG A 151 25.75 7.37 12.11
C ARG A 151 25.93 8.62 11.24
N ILE A 152 24.89 9.45 11.13
CA ILE A 152 24.94 10.73 10.42
C ILE A 152 25.95 11.66 11.11
N GLU A 153 25.87 11.79 12.42
CA GLU A 153 26.77 12.64 13.22
C GLU A 153 28.22 12.18 13.07
N SER A 154 28.49 10.87 13.22
CA SER A 154 29.83 10.31 12.99
C SER A 154 30.35 10.65 11.60
N ARG A 155 29.51 10.50 10.57
CA ARG A 155 29.91 10.79 9.19
C ARG A 155 30.16 12.28 8.97
N ALA A 156 29.35 13.15 9.57
CA ALA A 156 29.53 14.59 9.53
C ALA A 156 30.86 15.02 10.18
N GLN A 157 31.19 14.44 11.33
CA GLN A 157 32.46 14.69 12.02
C GLN A 157 33.67 14.24 11.20
N ASP A 158 33.58 13.09 10.53
CA ASP A 158 34.67 12.62 9.67
C ASP A 158 34.88 13.56 8.46
N ILE A 159 33.80 13.99 7.82
CA ILE A 159 33.86 14.97 6.72
C ILE A 159 34.42 16.31 7.21
N ALA A 160 34.05 16.76 8.40
CA ALA A 160 34.57 18.00 8.99
C ALA A 160 36.08 17.89 9.23
N ARG A 161 36.55 16.78 9.83
CA ARG A 161 37.97 16.51 10.06
C ARG A 161 38.77 16.45 8.76
N GLU A 162 38.25 15.78 7.75
CA GLU A 162 38.88 15.73 6.41
C GLU A 162 39.03 17.14 5.81
N ARG A 163 37.99 17.98 5.91
CA ARG A 163 38.03 19.37 5.42
C ARG A 163 39.01 20.24 6.19
N GLU A 164 39.10 20.09 7.51
CA GLU A 164 40.07 20.82 8.33
C GLU A 164 41.51 20.43 7.98
N GLN A 165 41.78 19.13 7.82
CA GLN A 165 43.09 18.65 7.38
C GLN A 165 43.45 19.17 5.99
N GLN A 166 42.49 19.20 5.07
CA GLN A 166 42.70 19.74 3.73
C GLN A 166 43.04 21.23 3.77
N ARG A 167 42.29 22.03 4.53
CA ARG A 167 42.58 23.46 4.73
C ARG A 167 43.96 23.67 5.37
N ALA A 168 44.34 22.86 6.36
CA ALA A 168 45.64 22.96 7.00
C ALA A 168 46.81 22.62 6.05
N ARG A 169 46.61 21.65 5.14
CA ARG A 169 47.60 21.34 4.09
C ARG A 169 47.72 22.47 3.08
N GLU A 170 46.60 23.05 2.66
CA GLU A 170 46.57 24.18 1.72
C GLU A 170 47.24 25.43 2.30
N THR A 171 47.00 25.75 3.57
CA THR A 171 47.69 26.88 4.24
C THR A 171 49.18 26.62 4.43
N ALA A 172 49.58 25.40 4.80
CA ALA A 172 50.99 25.04 4.93
C ALA A 172 51.73 25.12 3.58
N THR A 173 51.10 24.65 2.50
CA THR A 173 51.67 24.72 1.14
C THR A 173 51.80 26.18 0.68
N GLY A 174 50.78 27.01 0.95
CA GLY A 174 50.81 28.44 0.64
C GLY A 174 51.89 29.21 1.43
N CYS A 175 52.16 28.86 2.69
CA CYS A 175 53.25 29.46 3.46
C CYS A 175 54.63 29.09 2.88
N VAL A 176 54.84 27.83 2.49
CA VAL A 176 56.10 27.38 1.89
C VAL A 176 56.35 28.04 0.53
N GLU A 177 55.32 28.21 -0.29
CA GLU A 177 55.41 28.94 -1.56
C GLU A 177 55.68 30.44 -1.36
N ALA A 178 55.06 31.05 -0.35
CA ALA A 178 55.32 32.45 0.01
C ALA A 178 56.77 32.66 0.45
N GLU A 179 57.31 31.80 1.32
CA GLU A 179 58.72 31.86 1.76
C GLU A 179 59.69 31.66 0.59
N ARG A 180 59.39 30.75 -0.34
CA ARG A 180 60.21 30.51 -1.53
C ARG A 180 60.21 31.72 -2.47
N SER A 181 59.06 32.35 -2.68
CA SER A 181 58.94 33.56 -3.50
C SER A 181 59.66 34.78 -2.90
N LEU A 182 59.67 34.90 -1.57
CA LEU A 182 60.44 35.93 -0.85
C LEU A 182 61.95 35.69 -0.98
N ALA A 183 62.39 34.44 -0.85
CA ALA A 183 63.80 34.09 -1.04
C ALA A 183 64.27 34.34 -2.49
N GLU A 184 63.45 34.02 -3.49
CA GLU A 184 63.77 34.29 -4.90
C GLU A 184 63.84 35.79 -5.21
N ARG A 185 62.98 36.62 -4.61
CA ARG A 185 63.07 38.09 -4.71
C ARG A 185 64.33 38.65 -4.04
N ALA A 186 64.69 38.16 -2.86
CA ALA A 186 65.90 38.60 -2.15
C ALA A 186 67.19 38.26 -2.91
N ILE A 187 67.23 37.13 -3.60
CA ILE A 187 68.37 36.72 -4.44
C ILE A 187 68.43 37.55 -5.74
N GLY A 188 67.28 37.96 -6.29
CA GLY A 188 67.19 38.85 -7.45
C GLY A 188 67.73 40.26 -7.18
N ASP A 189 67.43 40.84 -6.02
CA ASP A 189 67.88 42.19 -5.64
C ASP A 189 69.38 42.26 -5.27
N ALA A 190 69.95 41.17 -4.77
CA ALA A 190 71.39 41.06 -4.52
C ALA A 190 72.24 41.00 -5.81
N ARG A 191 71.61 40.76 -6.98
CA ARG A 191 72.29 40.74 -8.29
C ARG A 191 72.16 42.05 -9.08
N SER A 192 71.28 42.97 -8.67
CA SER A 192 71.12 44.30 -9.32
C SER A 192 72.00 45.39 -8.70
N SER A 193 72.58 45.13 -7.52
CA SER A 193 73.47 46.02 -6.78
C SER A 193 74.96 45.71 -7.05
N GLY A 194 75.35 45.70 -8.32
CA GLY A 194 76.75 45.73 -8.73
C GLY A 194 77.31 47.17 -8.66
N PRO A 195 78.55 47.38 -8.18
CA PRO A 195 79.05 48.73 -7.91
C PRO A 195 79.36 49.46 -9.24
N SER A 196 78.98 50.73 -9.33
CA SER A 196 79.51 51.69 -10.30
C SER A 196 79.97 52.93 -9.55
#